data_AF-A0A3B9K9Z5-F1
#
_entry.id   AF-A0A3B9K9Z5-F1
#
_cell.length_a   1.000
_cell.length_b   1.000
_cell.length_c   1.000
_cell.angle_alpha   90.00
_cell.angle_beta   90.00
_cell.angle_gamma   90.00
#
_symmetry.space_group_name_H-M   'P 1'
#
loop_
_entity.id
_entity.type
_entity.pdbx_description
1 polymer ?
#
loop_
_entity_poly.entity_id
_entity_poly.type
_entity_poly.pdbx_seq_one_letter_code
_entity_poly.pdbx_strand_id
1 'polypeptide(L)' 'MVIDSTTSDFAQLVARFRQERGMSQGQLAHATRLSRTYIYHIENGMRSNPSPHVAESIVRAL' A
#
# COMPACT_ATOMS: atom_id res chain seq x y z
N MET A 1 22.19 -11.33 -10.13
CA MET A 1 21.24 -10.23 -9.86
C MET A 1 20.19 -10.80 -8.92
N VAL A 2 20.26 -10.46 -7.63
CA VAL A 2 19.31 -10.96 -6.63
C VAL A 2 18.02 -10.15 -6.83
N ILE A 3 17.05 -10.74 -7.52
CA ILE A 3 15.67 -10.27 -7.51
C ILE A 3 15.12 -10.59 -6.12
N ASP A 4 15.04 -9.60 -5.26
CA ASP A 4 14.40 -9.74 -3.96
C ASP A 4 12.91 -10.01 -4.19
N SER A 5 12.54 -11.29 -4.16
CA SER A 5 11.23 -11.81 -4.53
C SER A 5 10.20 -11.72 -3.38
N THR A 6 10.28 -10.69 -2.54
CA THR A 6 9.53 -10.61 -1.27
C THR A 6 8.43 -9.54 -1.21
N THR A 7 8.28 -8.69 -2.24
CA THR A 7 7.19 -7.69 -2.29
C THR A 7 6.02 -8.22 -3.12
N SER A 8 4.85 -8.43 -2.49
CA SER A 8 3.67 -8.97 -3.17
C SER A 8 3.20 -8.06 -4.31
N ASP A 9 2.57 -8.64 -5.34
CA ASP A 9 1.98 -7.87 -6.45
C ASP A 9 1.03 -6.78 -5.95
N PHE A 10 0.29 -7.07 -4.87
CA PHE A 10 -0.57 -6.09 -4.21
C PHE A 10 0.22 -4.87 -3.68
N ALA A 11 1.33 -5.10 -2.98
CA ALA A 11 2.18 -4.04 -2.46
C ALA A 11 2.72 -3.13 -3.57
N GLN A 12 3.16 -3.74 -4.69
CA GLN A 12 3.64 -3.01 -5.86
C GLN A 12 2.53 -2.19 -6.53
N LEU A 13 1.33 -2.76 -6.67
CA LEU A 13 0.17 -2.06 -7.24
C LEU A 13 -0.23 -0.85 -6.39
N VAL A 14 -0.31 -1.01 -5.06
CA VAL A 14 -0.64 0.09 -4.15
C VAL A 14 0.36 1.23 -4.27
N ALA A 15 1.67 0.93 -4.23
CA ALA A 15 2.72 1.93 -4.36
C ALA A 15 2.66 2.64 -5.72
N ARG A 16 2.48 1.89 -6.81
CA ARG A 16 2.40 2.43 -8.17
C ARG A 16 1.22 3.39 -8.33
N PHE A 17 0.01 2.94 -8.03
CA PHE A 17 -1.19 3.78 -8.18
C PHE A 17 -1.19 5.00 -7.26
N ARG A 18 -0.59 4.89 -6.08
CA ARG A 18 -0.40 6.05 -5.18
C ARG A 18 0.52 7.09 -5.82
N GLN A 19 1.65 6.65 -6.37
CA GLN A 19 2.64 7.52 -7.02
C GLN A 19 2.10 8.16 -8.30
N GLU A 20 1.36 7.40 -9.13
CA GLU A 20 0.70 7.91 -10.34
C GLU A 20 -0.28 9.05 -10.04
N ARG A 21 -0.89 9.05 -8.85
CA ARG A 21 -1.77 10.12 -8.36
C ARG A 21 -1.07 11.25 -7.63
N GLY A 22 0.27 11.23 -7.54
CA GLY A 22 1.04 12.23 -6.81
C GLY A 22 0.77 12.24 -5.29
N MET A 23 0.23 11.15 -4.74
CA MET A 23 -0.08 11.05 -3.32
C MET A 23 1.14 10.59 -2.52
N SER A 24 1.38 11.20 -1.37
CA SER A 24 2.29 10.67 -0.34
C SER A 24 1.65 9.51 0.43
N GLN A 25 2.48 8.67 1.08
CA GLN A 25 1.98 7.62 1.97
C GLN A 25 1.10 8.17 3.10
N GLY A 26 1.39 9.39 3.59
CA GLY A 26 0.59 10.05 4.61
C GLY A 26 -0.79 10.48 4.10
N GLN A 27 -0.88 10.93 2.85
CA GLN A 27 -2.16 11.27 2.23
C GLN A 27 -3.04 10.04 2.00
N LEU A 28 -2.45 8.92 1.54
CA LEU A 28 -3.18 7.66 1.43
C LEU A 28 -3.66 7.18 2.81
N ALA A 29 -2.77 7.21 3.81
CA ALA A 29 -3.11 6.84 5.18
C ALA A 29 -4.28 7.68 5.73
N HIS A 30 -4.26 8.99 5.51
CA HIS A 30 -5.35 9.88 5.90
C HIS A 30 -6.67 9.51 5.19
N ALA A 31 -6.64 9.27 3.87
CA ALA A 31 -7.81 8.91 3.08
C ALA A 31 -8.44 7.57 3.51
N THR A 32 -7.62 6.61 3.95
CA THR A 32 -8.08 5.28 4.39
C THR A 32 -8.30 5.18 5.89
N ARG A 33 -8.06 6.26 6.66
CA ARG A 33 -8.04 6.24 8.14
C ARG A 33 -7.08 5.19 8.72
N LEU A 34 -5.98 4.92 8.01
CA LEU A 34 -4.90 4.03 8.44
C LEU A 34 -3.72 4.85 8.95
N SER A 35 -2.78 4.21 9.64
CA SER A 35 -1.53 4.89 9.98
C SER A 35 -0.59 4.92 8.78
N ARG A 36 0.23 5.97 8.67
CA ARG A 36 1.30 6.05 7.66
C ARG A 36 2.22 4.82 7.72
N THR A 37 2.53 4.36 8.93
CA THR A 37 3.34 3.14 9.16
C THR A 37 2.66 1.89 8.60
N TYR A 38 1.33 1.80 8.68
CA TYR A 38 0.60 0.67 8.10
C TYR A 38 0.69 0.69 6.57
N ILE A 39 0.51 1.85 5.93
CA ILE A 39 0.71 1.99 4.47
C ILE A 39 2.15 1.64 4.08
N TYR A 40 3.14 2.10 4.84
CA TYR A 40 4.54 1.73 4.63
C TYR A 40 4.73 0.20 4.71
N HIS A 41 4.17 -0.48 5.71
CA HIS A 41 4.28 -1.94 5.81
C HIS A 41 3.58 -2.68 4.66
N ILE A 42 2.47 -2.16 4.15
CA ILE A 42 1.79 -2.71 2.97
C ILE A 42 2.71 -2.59 1.75
N GLU A 43 3.20 -1.38 1.45
CA GLU A 43 4.02 -1.12 0.25
C GLU A 43 5.37 -1.83 0.25
N ASN A 44 5.92 -2.16 1.43
CA ASN A 44 7.17 -2.91 1.57
C ASN A 44 6.95 -4.41 1.78
N GLY A 45 5.72 -4.93 1.59
CA GLY A 45 5.42 -6.36 1.72
C GLY A 45 5.47 -6.92 3.16
N MET A 46 5.78 -6.08 4.16
CA MET A 46 5.80 -6.45 5.59
C MET A 46 4.41 -6.82 6.13
N ARG A 47 3.35 -6.35 5.46
CA ARG A 47 1.97 -6.79 5.66
C ARG A 47 1.42 -7.40 4.38
N SER A 48 1.50 -8.73 4.29
CA SER A 48 1.07 -9.51 3.12
C SER A 48 -0.40 -9.94 3.13
N ASN A 49 -1.07 -9.88 4.29
CA ASN A 49 -2.47 -10.29 4.44
C ASN A 49 -3.32 -9.22 5.15
N PRO A 50 -3.61 -8.07 4.50
CA PRO A 50 -4.58 -7.12 5.01
C PRO A 50 -5.98 -7.75 5.04
N SER A 51 -6.86 -7.27 5.92
CA SER A 51 -8.26 -7.70 5.88
C SER A 51 -8.91 -7.22 4.56
N PRO A 52 -9.94 -7.93 4.05
CA PRO A 52 -10.66 -7.51 2.84
C PRO A 52 -11.14 -6.06 2.92
N HIS A 53 -11.62 -5.63 4.09
CA HIS A 53 -12.06 -4.26 4.33
C HIS A 53 -10.93 -3.22 4.14
N VAL A 54 -9.73 -3.55 4.61
CA VAL A 54 -8.55 -2.69 4.44
C VAL A 54 -8.12 -2.62 2.99
N ALA A 55 -8.06 -3.76 2.30
CA ALA A 55 -7.72 -3.80 0.88
C ALA A 55 -8.72 -2.98 0.05
N GLU A 56 -10.02 -3.12 0.32
CA GLU A 56 -11.08 -2.35 -0.32
C GLU A 56 -10.97 -0.85 -0.04
N SER A 57 -10.69 -0.46 1.21
CA SER A 57 -10.49 0.95 1.57
C SER A 57 -9.32 1.57 0.81
N ILE A 58 -8.20 0.85 0.69
CA ILE A 58 -7.03 1.29 -0.07
C ILE A 58 -7.39 1.45 -1.55
N VAL A 59 -8.03 0.45 -2.16
CA VAL A 59 -8.42 0.50 -3.58
C VAL A 59 -9.39 1.65 -3.87
N ARG A 60 -10.31 1.97 -2.95
CA ARG A 60 -11.25 3.10 -3.10
C ARG A 60 -10.59 4.47 -2.93
N ALA A 61 -9.51 4.55 -2.16
CA ALA A 61 -8.79 5.80 -1.88
C ALA A 61 -7.69 6.11 -2.91
N LEU A 62 -7.25 5.08 -3.64
CA LEU A 62 -6.42 5.20 -4.83
C LEU A 62 -7.34 5.55 -5.99
#